data_AF-A0A8J8MP12-F1
#
_entry.id   AF-A0A8J8MP12-F1
#
_cell.length_a   1.000
_cell.length_b   1.000
_cell.length_c   1.000
_cell.angle_alpha   90.00
_cell.angle_beta   90.00
_cell.angle_gamma   90.00
#
_symmetry.space_group_name_H-M   'P 1'
#
loop_
_entity.id
_entity.type
_entity.pdbx_description
1 polymer ?
#
loop_
_entity_poly.entity_id
_entity_poly.type
_entity_poly.pdbx_seq_one_letter_code
_entity_poly.pdbx_strand_id
1 'polypeptide(L)'
;MRIGVLGFTDKRPILYPLMKLLQYTGDVVVITDDRRFKRLLEDYTSPGHLGNIMICVTDATPDEVWEEIDHRENDFDHVIYDLRDTLHEDIDMYIHVKGSDYEDGEKDFLECVDAYTPIKLMYDGKPDRTKETMNIPITLKLLSTLEILENKKVLLPLPSPKVNKAIAKLIATHLSLKMSDALKLLRKGWQS
;
A
#
# COMPACT_ATOMS: atom_id res chain seq x y z
N MET A 1 -13.03 3.56 -3.33
CA MET A 1 -12.46 3.23 -2.01
C MET A 1 -11.14 3.96 -1.86
N ARG A 2 -11.01 4.78 -0.82
CA ARG A 2 -9.86 5.64 -0.52
C ARG A 2 -9.13 5.07 0.69
N ILE A 3 -7.82 4.86 0.56
CA ILE A 3 -7.00 4.21 1.59
C ILE A 3 -5.81 5.10 1.91
N GLY A 4 -5.66 5.50 3.16
CA GLY A 4 -4.46 6.16 3.66
C GLY A 4 -3.51 5.14 4.26
N VAL A 5 -2.31 5.00 3.70
CA VAL A 5 -1.26 4.13 4.22
C VAL A 5 -0.20 4.99 4.89
N LEU A 6 -0.25 5.03 6.22
CA LEU A 6 0.53 5.91 7.07
C LEU A 6 1.88 5.29 7.45
N GLY A 7 2.88 6.15 7.71
CA GLY A 7 4.12 5.81 8.39
C GLY A 7 5.37 6.01 7.53
N PHE A 8 6.53 6.08 8.18
CA PHE A 8 7.81 6.42 7.52
C PHE A 8 8.62 5.19 7.08
N THR A 9 8.23 4.01 7.54
CA THR A 9 8.91 2.75 7.21
C THR A 9 8.70 2.37 5.74
N ASP A 10 9.53 1.48 5.18
CA ASP A 10 9.31 0.91 3.85
C ASP A 10 7.95 0.20 3.73
N LYS A 11 7.00 0.81 3.01
CA LYS A 11 5.61 0.34 2.89
C LYS A 11 5.36 -0.57 1.69
N ARG A 12 6.37 -0.84 0.86
CA ARG A 12 6.27 -1.76 -0.30
C ARG A 12 5.69 -3.14 0.05
N PRO A 13 6.03 -3.79 1.20
CA PRO A 13 5.42 -5.06 1.60
C PRO A 13 3.89 -5.01 1.80
N ILE A 14 3.31 -3.82 1.94
CA ILE A 14 1.89 -3.59 2.18
C ILE A 14 1.22 -3.00 0.94
N LEU A 15 1.85 -2.00 0.31
CA LEU A 15 1.34 -1.33 -0.88
C LEU A 15 1.26 -2.28 -2.09
N TYR A 16 2.29 -3.08 -2.37
CA TYR A 16 2.26 -4.00 -3.53
C TYR A 16 1.14 -5.06 -3.48
N PRO A 17 0.91 -5.80 -2.37
CA PRO A 17 -0.22 -6.71 -2.30
C PRO A 17 -1.56 -5.97 -2.28
N LEU A 18 -1.63 -4.75 -1.74
CA LEU A 18 -2.82 -3.91 -1.77
C LEU A 18 -3.20 -3.54 -3.20
N MET A 19 -2.27 -2.97 -3.97
CA MET A 19 -2.40 -2.71 -5.41
C MET A 19 -2.79 -3.98 -6.17
N LYS A 20 -2.15 -5.11 -5.86
CA LYS A 20 -2.44 -6.40 -6.49
C LYS A 20 -3.87 -6.87 -6.24
N LEU A 21 -4.43 -6.62 -5.06
CA LEU A 21 -5.80 -7.04 -4.75
C LEU A 21 -6.81 -6.12 -5.42
N LEU A 22 -6.59 -4.80 -5.33
CA LEU A 22 -7.53 -3.79 -5.80
C LEU A 22 -7.66 -3.72 -7.32
N GLN A 23 -6.60 -4.02 -8.06
CA GLN A 23 -6.68 -4.05 -9.53
C GLN A 23 -7.71 -5.06 -10.07
N TYR A 24 -8.04 -6.10 -9.29
CA TYR A 24 -9.04 -7.10 -9.69
C TYR A 24 -10.48 -6.63 -9.44
N THR A 25 -10.66 -5.52 -8.73
CA THR A 25 -11.97 -4.99 -8.35
C THR A 25 -12.28 -3.64 -8.99
N GLY A 26 -11.31 -3.05 -9.70
CA GLY A 26 -11.50 -1.78 -10.40
C GLY A 26 -10.18 -1.11 -10.79
N ASP A 27 -10.30 0.08 -11.36
CA ASP A 27 -9.16 0.93 -11.70
C ASP A 27 -8.56 1.57 -10.45
N VAL A 28 -7.23 1.58 -10.37
CA VAL A 28 -6.50 1.95 -9.16
C VAL A 28 -5.56 3.10 -9.45
N VAL A 29 -5.43 4.03 -8.52
CA VAL A 29 -4.36 5.02 -8.48
C VAL A 29 -3.59 4.93 -7.16
N VAL A 30 -2.27 5.01 -7.26
CA VAL A 30 -1.35 5.10 -6.13
C VAL A 30 -0.65 6.44 -6.18
N ILE A 31 -0.81 7.23 -5.13
CA ILE A 31 -0.11 8.51 -4.94
C ILE A 31 0.93 8.32 -3.84
N THR A 32 2.19 8.58 -4.14
CA THR A 32 3.31 8.34 -3.22
C THR A 32 4.49 9.27 -3.47
N ASP A 33 5.24 9.59 -2.43
CA ASP A 33 6.54 10.28 -2.53
C ASP A 33 7.71 9.29 -2.72
N ASP A 34 7.44 7.98 -2.65
CA ASP A 34 8.47 6.94 -2.74
C ASP A 34 8.90 6.72 -4.18
N ARG A 35 10.05 7.33 -4.52
CA ARG A 35 10.69 7.23 -5.84
C ARG A 35 10.98 5.80 -6.29
N ARG A 36 11.01 4.80 -5.39
CA ARG A 36 11.16 3.38 -5.76
C ARG A 36 9.97 2.87 -6.59
N PHE A 37 8.78 3.45 -6.44
CA PHE A 37 7.60 3.05 -7.21
C PHE A 37 7.77 3.31 -8.71
N LYS A 38 8.61 4.27 -9.12
CA LYS A 38 8.97 4.49 -10.53
C LYS A 38 9.56 3.24 -11.19
N ARG A 39 10.17 2.33 -10.41
CA ARG A 39 10.75 1.08 -10.93
C ARG A 39 9.70 0.10 -11.46
N LEU A 40 8.44 0.24 -11.07
CA LEU A 40 7.34 -0.55 -11.60
C LEU A 40 6.88 -0.07 -12.99
N LEU A 41 7.33 1.10 -13.44
CA LEU A 41 6.90 1.75 -14.67
C LEU A 41 7.88 1.47 -15.81
N GLU A 42 7.38 1.47 -17.06
CA GLU A 42 8.20 1.08 -18.22
C GLU A 42 9.44 1.95 -18.39
N ASP A 43 9.29 3.28 -18.28
CA ASP A 43 10.39 4.23 -18.49
C ASP A 43 10.73 5.05 -17.24
N TYR A 44 10.40 4.54 -16.04
CA TYR A 44 10.57 5.28 -14.77
C TYR A 44 9.87 6.66 -14.73
N THR A 45 8.96 6.90 -15.67
CA THR A 45 8.25 8.16 -15.85
C THR A 45 6.99 8.15 -15.01
N SER A 46 6.71 9.26 -14.32
CA SER A 46 5.56 9.45 -13.44
C SER A 46 4.80 10.70 -13.86
N PRO A 47 3.45 10.68 -13.91
CA PRO A 47 2.60 9.50 -13.71
C PRO A 47 2.83 8.42 -14.79
N GLY A 48 2.58 7.16 -14.44
CA GLY A 48 2.69 6.04 -15.38
C GLY A 48 1.80 4.86 -14.96
N HIS A 49 1.68 3.85 -15.82
CA HIS A 49 0.74 2.75 -15.61
C HIS A 49 1.43 1.39 -15.44
N LEU A 50 0.83 0.55 -14.59
CA LEU A 50 1.10 -0.86 -14.44
C LEU A 50 -0.22 -1.64 -14.55
N GLY A 51 -0.55 -2.11 -15.76
CA GLY A 51 -1.89 -2.61 -16.04
C GLY A 51 -2.92 -1.48 -15.88
N ASN A 52 -3.98 -1.72 -15.10
CA ASN A 52 -4.97 -0.70 -14.75
C ASN A 52 -4.68 0.02 -13.42
N ILE A 53 -3.41 0.01 -12.98
CA ILE A 53 -2.95 0.80 -11.84
C ILE A 53 -2.16 1.99 -12.38
N MET A 54 -2.67 3.20 -12.16
CA MET A 54 -1.88 4.42 -12.30
C MET A 54 -1.00 4.59 -11.06
N ILE A 55 0.28 4.89 -11.26
CA ILE A 55 1.23 5.23 -10.19
C ILE A 55 1.68 6.66 -10.43
N CYS A 56 1.33 7.54 -9.49
CA CYS A 56 1.79 8.91 -9.42
C CYS A 56 2.80 9.04 -8.28
N VAL A 57 4.07 9.16 -8.65
CA VAL A 57 5.15 9.53 -7.76
C VAL A 57 5.34 11.05 -7.80
N THR A 58 4.99 11.74 -6.73
CA THR A 58 5.05 13.21 -6.62
C THR A 58 5.44 13.64 -5.21
N ASP A 59 5.99 14.84 -5.09
CA ASP A 59 6.24 15.51 -3.81
C ASP A 59 5.04 16.43 -3.42
N ALA A 60 4.01 16.53 -4.27
CA ALA A 60 2.77 17.26 -3.99
C ALA A 60 1.94 16.59 -2.90
N THR A 61 1.20 17.40 -2.14
CA THR A 61 0.29 16.88 -1.12
C THR A 61 -0.90 16.13 -1.74
N PRO A 62 -1.60 15.28 -0.99
CA PRO A 62 -2.79 14.56 -1.48
C PRO A 62 -3.88 15.45 -2.09
N ASP A 63 -3.97 16.71 -1.64
CA ASP A 63 -4.97 17.66 -2.14
C ASP A 63 -4.50 18.35 -3.42
N GLU A 64 -3.20 18.64 -3.53
CA GLU A 64 -2.60 19.33 -4.68
C GLU A 64 -2.37 18.41 -5.89
N VAL A 65 -2.12 17.12 -5.65
CA VAL A 65 -1.76 16.17 -6.72
C VAL A 65 -2.76 16.13 -7.87
N TRP A 66 -4.05 16.31 -7.58
CA TRP A 66 -5.13 16.30 -8.58
C TRP A 66 -5.14 17.53 -9.48
N GLU A 67 -4.45 18.60 -9.09
CA GLU A 67 -4.22 19.77 -9.95
C GLU A 67 -3.04 19.57 -10.90
N GLU A 68 -2.12 18.66 -10.56
CA GLU A 68 -0.89 18.38 -11.32
C GLU A 68 -1.04 17.23 -12.33
N ILE A 69 -2.03 16.35 -12.13
CA ILE A 69 -2.30 15.22 -13.03
C ILE A 69 -3.54 15.45 -13.87
N ASP A 70 -3.53 14.97 -15.11
CA ASP A 70 -4.65 15.08 -16.06
C ASP A 70 -5.75 14.04 -15.77
N HIS A 71 -6.13 13.92 -14.50
CA HIS A 71 -7.12 12.98 -14.00
C HIS A 71 -7.83 13.55 -12.78
N ARG A 72 -9.04 13.07 -12.52
CA ARG A 72 -9.79 13.37 -11.31
C ARG A 72 -9.82 12.16 -10.40
N GLU A 73 -9.97 12.41 -9.10
CA GLU A 73 -10.06 11.31 -8.12
C GLU A 73 -11.20 10.33 -8.43
N ASN A 74 -12.32 10.85 -8.94
CA ASN A 74 -13.50 10.04 -9.29
C ASN A 74 -13.35 9.22 -10.58
N ASP A 75 -12.22 9.35 -11.28
CA ASP A 75 -11.90 8.50 -12.45
C ASP A 75 -11.43 7.09 -12.00
N PHE A 76 -11.15 6.89 -10.72
CA PHE A 76 -10.65 5.64 -10.16
C PHE A 76 -11.63 5.00 -9.17
N ASP A 77 -11.78 3.68 -9.26
CA ASP A 77 -12.54 2.89 -8.28
C ASP A 77 -11.82 2.84 -6.92
N HIS A 78 -10.49 2.87 -6.96
CA HIS A 78 -9.63 2.74 -5.78
C HIS A 78 -8.49 3.76 -5.80
N VAL A 79 -8.33 4.48 -4.68
CA VAL A 79 -7.27 5.48 -4.49
C VAL A 79 -6.46 5.08 -3.26
N ILE A 80 -5.15 4.96 -3.43
CA ILE A 80 -4.21 4.66 -2.35
C ILE A 80 -3.30 5.88 -2.17
N TYR A 81 -3.40 6.51 -1.02
CA TYR A 81 -2.49 7.57 -0.59
C TYR A 81 -1.41 6.98 0.32
N ASP A 82 -0.16 7.06 -0.10
CA ASP A 82 1.00 6.80 0.73
C ASP A 82 1.35 8.09 1.51
N LEU A 83 1.04 8.11 2.81
CA LEU A 83 1.06 9.31 3.65
C LEU A 83 2.13 9.22 4.73
N ARG A 84 2.83 10.34 4.98
CA ARG A 84 3.84 10.47 6.04
C ARG A 84 3.49 11.53 7.06
N ASP A 85 3.11 12.72 6.60
CA ASP A 85 2.95 13.91 7.44
C ASP A 85 1.74 14.79 7.04
N THR A 86 1.04 14.42 5.97
CA THR A 86 -0.15 15.14 5.49
C THR A 86 -1.33 14.19 5.41
N LEU A 87 -2.48 14.59 5.95
CA LEU A 87 -3.72 13.85 5.83
C LEU A 87 -4.48 14.30 4.59
N HIS A 88 -5.30 13.39 4.07
CA HIS A 88 -6.31 13.70 3.07
C HIS A 88 -7.67 13.55 3.72
N GLU A 89 -8.62 14.40 3.33
CA GLU A 89 -10.02 14.24 3.69
C GLU A 89 -10.61 12.98 3.02
N ASP A 90 -11.78 12.51 3.46
CA ASP A 90 -12.54 11.43 2.80
C ASP A 90 -11.81 10.07 2.60
N ILE A 91 -10.95 9.68 3.54
CA ILE A 91 -10.35 8.35 3.58
C ILE A 91 -11.30 7.32 4.21
N ASP A 92 -11.61 6.24 3.49
CA ASP A 92 -12.46 5.15 3.99
C ASP A 92 -11.76 4.31 5.08
N MET A 93 -10.44 4.16 4.99
CA MET A 93 -9.66 3.41 5.97
C MET A 93 -8.19 3.83 6.03
N TYR A 94 -7.62 3.83 7.24
CA TYR A 94 -6.20 4.03 7.47
C TYR A 94 -5.48 2.74 7.86
N ILE A 95 -4.28 2.54 7.31
CA ILE A 95 -3.35 1.47 7.67
C ILE A 95 -2.06 2.13 8.14
N HIS A 96 -1.66 1.91 9.39
CA HIS A 96 -0.36 2.38 9.88
C HIS A 96 0.69 1.29 9.72
N VAL A 97 1.73 1.56 8.92
CA VAL A 97 2.86 0.66 8.72
C VAL A 97 4.00 1.09 9.63
N LYS A 98 4.07 0.46 10.79
CA LYS A 98 5.01 0.76 11.85
C LYS A 98 6.36 0.05 11.66
N GLY A 99 7.43 0.78 11.91
CA GLY A 99 8.80 0.26 12.02
C GLY A 99 9.12 -0.27 13.42
N SER A 100 10.40 -0.14 13.79
CA SER A 100 10.89 -0.53 15.12
C SER A 100 10.51 0.52 16.17
N ASP A 101 10.74 1.78 15.84
CA ASP A 101 10.44 2.97 16.63
C ASP A 101 9.64 3.97 15.77
N TYR A 102 9.15 5.04 16.39
CA TYR A 102 8.49 6.14 15.69
C TYR A 102 9.53 7.12 15.19
N GLU A 103 9.37 7.59 13.96
CA GLU A 103 10.14 8.74 13.46
C GLU A 103 9.61 10.05 14.07
N ASP A 104 10.42 11.11 13.98
CA ASP A 104 10.07 12.43 14.49
C ASP A 104 8.75 12.93 13.85
N GLY A 105 7.80 13.35 14.69
CA GLY A 105 6.47 13.81 14.27
C GLY A 105 5.47 12.69 13.92
N GLU A 106 5.89 11.42 13.79
CA GLU A 106 4.98 10.33 13.42
C GLU A 106 3.88 10.09 14.46
N LYS A 107 4.20 10.21 15.76
CA LYS A 107 3.20 10.06 16.82
C LYS A 107 2.15 11.17 16.77
N ASP A 108 2.61 12.41 16.68
CA ASP A 108 1.73 13.58 16.66
C ASP A 108 0.81 13.51 15.43
N PHE A 109 1.33 13.06 14.30
CA PHE A 109 0.54 12.81 13.09
C PHE A 109 -0.52 11.71 13.28
N LEU A 110 -0.19 10.61 13.96
CA LEU A 110 -1.14 9.54 14.26
C LEU A 110 -2.22 9.97 15.24
N GLU A 111 -1.95 10.93 16.13
CA GLU A 111 -2.95 11.51 17.04
C GLU A 111 -4.03 12.30 16.29
N CYS A 112 -3.75 12.76 15.06
CA CYS A 112 -4.73 13.40 14.19
C CYS A 112 -5.65 12.39 13.47
N VAL A 113 -5.41 11.09 13.60
CA VAL A 113 -6.18 10.04 12.91
C VAL A 113 -7.04 9.27 13.91
N ASP A 114 -8.37 9.37 13.76
CA ASP A 114 -9.33 8.76 14.68
C ASP A 114 -9.16 7.24 14.83
N ALA A 115 -8.98 6.54 13.71
CA ALA A 115 -8.85 5.10 13.69
C ALA A 115 -7.96 4.63 12.53
N TYR A 116 -7.03 3.72 12.85
CA TYR A 116 -6.17 3.08 11.88
C TYR A 116 -5.91 1.63 12.27
N THR A 117 -5.59 0.78 11.29
CA THR A 117 -5.15 -0.59 11.57
C THR A 117 -3.63 -0.68 11.61
N PRO A 118 -3.02 -1.01 12.76
CA PRO A 118 -1.58 -1.11 12.87
C PRO A 118 -1.01 -2.40 12.27
N ILE A 119 0.04 -2.26 11.47
CA ILE A 119 0.85 -3.34 10.92
C ILE A 119 2.31 -3.07 11.29
N LYS A 120 2.92 -3.94 12.09
CA LYS A 120 4.35 -3.87 12.40
C LYS A 120 5.15 -4.70 11.42
N LEU A 121 6.07 -4.05 10.71
CA LEU A 121 7.13 -4.71 9.97
C LEU A 121 8.29 -4.98 10.93
N MET A 122 8.51 -6.24 11.28
CA MET A 122 9.48 -6.64 12.31
C MET A 122 10.92 -6.63 11.78
N TYR A 123 11.43 -5.46 11.36
CA TYR A 123 12.82 -5.27 10.99
C TYR A 123 13.77 -5.51 12.18
N ASP A 124 13.32 -5.18 13.39
CA ASP A 124 14.00 -5.45 14.67
C ASP A 124 13.87 -6.91 15.16
N GLY A 125 13.11 -7.74 14.45
CA GLY A 125 12.78 -9.10 14.86
C GLY A 125 11.86 -9.20 16.09
N LYS A 126 11.32 -8.08 16.59
CA LYS A 126 10.50 -8.05 17.81
C LYS A 126 9.03 -7.78 17.45
N PRO A 127 8.09 -8.64 17.89
CA PRO A 127 6.68 -8.35 17.69
C PRO A 127 6.22 -7.19 18.57
N ASP A 128 5.28 -6.41 18.05
CA ASP A 128 4.42 -5.59 18.88
C ASP A 128 3.47 -6.51 19.67
N ARG A 129 3.35 -6.25 20.97
CA ARG A 129 2.57 -7.11 21.89
C ARG A 129 1.10 -6.72 21.97
N THR A 130 0.70 -5.64 21.31
CA THR A 130 -0.70 -5.24 21.18
C THR A 130 -1.47 -6.25 20.33
N LYS A 131 -2.68 -6.62 20.77
CA LYS A 131 -3.49 -7.67 20.12
C LYS A 131 -3.97 -7.29 18.72
N GLU A 132 -4.11 -6.00 18.48
CA GLU A 132 -4.64 -5.43 17.24
C GLU A 132 -3.57 -5.31 16.15
N THR A 133 -2.29 -5.27 16.55
CA THR A 133 -1.17 -5.12 15.61
C THR A 133 -0.87 -6.41 14.86
N MET A 134 -0.91 -6.31 13.53
CA MET A 134 -0.49 -7.40 12.66
C MET A 134 1.03 -7.40 12.51
N ASN A 135 1.65 -8.42 13.09
CA ASN A 135 3.10 -8.58 13.11
C ASN A 135 3.60 -9.36 11.88
N ILE A 136 4.36 -8.68 11.00
CA ILE A 136 4.87 -9.21 9.74
C ILE A 136 6.39 -9.38 9.84
N PRO A 137 6.90 -10.63 9.80
CA PRO A 137 8.33 -10.87 9.74
C PRO A 137 8.90 -10.43 8.39
N ILE A 138 9.98 -9.64 8.44
CA ILE A 138 10.75 -9.31 7.24
C ILE A 138 11.77 -10.42 7.03
N THR A 139 11.75 -11.03 5.84
CA THR A 139 12.66 -12.11 5.46
C THR A 139 13.40 -11.71 4.19
N LEU A 140 14.60 -12.25 3.98
CA LEU A 140 15.35 -12.04 2.74
C LEU A 140 14.53 -12.42 1.50
N LYS A 141 13.73 -13.47 1.58
CA LYS A 141 12.84 -13.90 0.49
C LYS A 141 11.75 -12.88 0.19
N LEU A 142 11.18 -12.25 1.22
CA LEU A 142 10.20 -11.17 1.03
C LEU A 142 10.86 -9.99 0.33
N LEU A 143 12.00 -9.51 0.85
CA LEU A 143 12.73 -8.38 0.28
C LEU A 143 13.18 -8.63 -1.16
N SER A 144 13.77 -9.79 -1.44
CA SER A 144 14.18 -10.16 -2.80
C SER A 144 12.99 -10.29 -3.75
N THR A 145 11.82 -10.70 -3.24
CA THR A 145 10.61 -10.69 -4.07
C THR A 145 10.22 -9.29 -4.46
N LEU A 146 10.26 -8.29 -3.55
CA LEU A 146 9.94 -6.90 -3.89
C LEU A 146 10.80 -6.38 -5.05
N GLU A 147 12.11 -6.66 -5.01
CA GLU A 147 13.01 -6.29 -6.09
C GLU A 147 12.70 -7.05 -7.39
N ILE A 148 12.27 -8.32 -7.32
CA ILE A 148 11.82 -9.07 -8.51
C ILE A 148 10.56 -8.47 -9.12
N LEU A 149 9.60 -8.01 -8.30
CA LEU A 149 8.36 -7.37 -8.75
C LEU A 149 8.67 -6.11 -9.56
N GLU A 150 9.55 -5.27 -9.01
CA GLU A 150 10.03 -4.03 -9.65
C GLU A 150 10.75 -4.34 -10.95
N ASN A 151 11.75 -5.23 -10.93
CA ASN A 151 12.55 -5.56 -12.12
C ASN A 151 11.72 -6.20 -13.25
N LYS A 152 10.70 -6.98 -12.90
CA LYS A 152 9.81 -7.61 -13.88
C LYS A 152 8.60 -6.76 -14.23
N LYS A 153 8.38 -5.63 -13.55
CA LYS A 153 7.22 -4.75 -13.71
C LYS A 153 5.89 -5.53 -13.64
N VAL A 154 5.75 -6.36 -12.62
CA VAL A 154 4.55 -7.19 -12.37
C VAL A 154 4.33 -7.39 -10.88
N LEU A 155 3.07 -7.37 -10.41
CA LEU A 155 2.75 -7.71 -9.02
C LEU A 155 2.51 -9.22 -8.86
N LEU A 156 3.57 -9.99 -8.63
CA LEU A 156 3.51 -11.39 -8.21
C LEU A 156 3.05 -11.55 -6.75
N PRO A 157 2.53 -12.73 -6.38
CA PRO A 157 2.21 -13.05 -4.99
C PRO A 157 3.41 -12.89 -4.05
N LEU A 158 3.22 -12.20 -2.93
CA LEU A 158 4.25 -12.11 -1.91
C LEU A 158 4.44 -13.46 -1.19
N PRO A 159 5.69 -13.86 -0.87
CA PRO A 159 6.02 -15.13 -0.23
C PRO A 159 5.76 -15.11 1.28
N SER A 160 4.79 -14.31 1.74
CA SER A 160 4.42 -14.18 3.15
C SER A 160 2.93 -14.45 3.31
N PRO A 161 2.54 -15.64 3.82
CA PRO A 161 1.15 -15.94 4.14
C PRO A 161 0.55 -14.97 5.16
N LYS A 162 1.38 -14.40 6.05
CA LYS A 162 0.96 -13.41 7.05
C LYS A 162 0.58 -12.09 6.37
N VAL A 163 1.40 -11.57 5.45
CA VAL A 163 1.07 -10.38 4.66
C VAL A 163 -0.23 -10.61 3.90
N ASN A 164 -0.31 -11.71 3.15
CA ASN A 164 -1.50 -11.98 2.33
C ASN A 164 -2.78 -12.11 3.17
N LYS A 165 -2.70 -12.71 4.36
CA LYS A 165 -3.83 -12.77 5.31
C LYS A 165 -4.15 -11.41 5.92
N ALA A 166 -3.15 -10.59 6.23
CA ALA A 166 -3.38 -9.25 6.77
C ALA A 166 -4.14 -8.39 5.75
N ILE A 167 -3.62 -8.30 4.53
CA ILE A 167 -4.23 -7.51 3.44
C ILE A 167 -5.61 -8.07 3.07
N ALA A 168 -5.76 -9.38 2.91
CA ALA A 168 -7.07 -9.95 2.61
C ALA A 168 -8.10 -9.66 3.71
N LYS A 169 -7.73 -9.73 4.99
CA LYS A 169 -8.65 -9.47 6.10
C LYS A 169 -9.09 -8.01 6.13
N LEU A 170 -8.16 -7.10 5.87
CA LEU A 170 -8.40 -5.66 5.83
C LEU A 170 -9.35 -5.28 4.70
N ILE A 171 -9.07 -5.77 3.50
CA ILE A 171 -9.72 -5.29 2.28
C ILE A 171 -11.00 -6.05 1.96
N ALA A 172 -11.08 -7.35 2.30
CA ALA A 172 -12.25 -8.16 1.95
C ALA A 172 -13.56 -7.59 2.53
N THR A 173 -13.52 -7.05 3.75
CA THR A 173 -14.67 -6.43 4.41
C THR A 173 -15.18 -5.21 3.65
N HIS A 174 -14.27 -4.37 3.14
CA HIS A 174 -14.62 -3.13 2.44
C HIS A 174 -15.09 -3.38 1.00
N LEU A 175 -14.56 -4.43 0.35
CA LEU A 175 -14.92 -4.78 -1.03
C LEU A 175 -16.08 -5.79 -1.12
N SER A 176 -16.75 -6.11 0.00
CA SER A 176 -17.78 -7.15 0.06
C SER A 176 -17.32 -8.52 -0.52
N LEU A 177 -16.02 -8.81 -0.39
CA LEU A 177 -15.42 -10.07 -0.84
C LEU A 177 -15.36 -11.07 0.31
N LYS A 178 -15.42 -12.36 -0.02
CA LYS A 178 -15.05 -13.39 0.95
C LYS A 178 -13.55 -13.37 1.14
N MET A 179 -13.11 -13.55 2.39
CA MET A 179 -11.69 -13.68 2.76
C MET A 179 -10.95 -14.71 1.90
N SER A 180 -11.60 -15.83 1.58
CA SER A 180 -11.04 -16.88 0.72
C SER A 180 -10.76 -16.40 -0.70
N ASP A 181 -11.60 -15.52 -1.24
CA ASP A 181 -11.49 -15.04 -2.61
C ASP A 181 -10.44 -13.93 -2.71
N ALA A 182 -10.39 -13.02 -1.74
CA ALA A 182 -9.27 -12.07 -1.62
C ALA A 182 -7.91 -12.78 -1.52
N LEU A 183 -7.82 -13.87 -0.73
CA LEU A 183 -6.61 -14.69 -0.66
C LEU A 183 -6.26 -15.39 -1.98
N LYS A 184 -7.25 -15.82 -2.77
CA LYS A 184 -7.01 -16.41 -4.10
C LYS A 184 -6.44 -15.36 -5.05
N LEU A 185 -7.00 -14.15 -5.07
CA LEU A 185 -6.55 -13.04 -5.92
C LEU A 185 -5.09 -12.65 -5.60
N LEU A 186 -4.76 -12.50 -4.32
CA LEU A 186 -3.38 -12.23 -3.86
C LEU A 186 -2.38 -13.32 -4.25
N ARG A 187 -2.84 -14.57 -4.41
CA ARG A 187 -2.00 -15.72 -4.80
C ARG A 187 -2.00 -16.01 -6.30
N LYS A 188 -2.85 -15.34 -7.07
CA LYS A 188 -2.93 -15.50 -8.52
C LYS A 188 -1.64 -14.96 -9.15
N GLY A 189 -1.14 -15.64 -10.19
CA GLY A 189 -0.08 -15.09 -11.04
C GLY A 189 -0.49 -13.77 -11.68
N TRP A 190 0.47 -12.99 -12.17
CA TRP A 190 0.15 -11.82 -12.99
C TRP A 190 -0.44 -12.29 -14.31
N GLN A 191 -1.61 -11.79 -14.69
CA GLN A 191 -2.16 -12.01 -16.01
C GLN A 191 -1.89 -10.74 -16.81
N SER A 192 -1.02 -10.87 -17.82
CA SER A 192 -0.78 -9.86 -18.85
C SER A 192 -1.97 -9.74 -19.78
#